data_AF-A0A3N7AZN5-F1
#
_entry.id   AF-A0A3N7AZN5-F1
#
_cell.length_a   1.000
_cell.length_b   1.000
_cell.length_c   1.000
_cell.angle_alpha   90.00
_cell.angle_beta   90.00
_cell.angle_gamma   90.00
#
_symmetry.space_group_name_H-M   'P 1'
#
loop_
_entity.id
_entity.type
_entity.pdbx_description
1 polymer ?
#
loop_
_entity_poly.entity_id
_entity_poly.type
_entity_poly.pdbx_seq_one_letter_code
_entity_poly.pdbx_strand_id
1 'polypeptide(L)'
;MPRHLASTFLGLALSLCASAFFFWAWYERYLRWDFNDQGRHYDAASQTVYTDAGFVWVLPACGFLLVALVIALRAVWRNRAHRARK
;
A
#
# COMPACT_ATOMS: atom_id res chain seq x y z
N MET A 1 -20.10 -20.24 -2.14
CA MET A 1 -19.11 -19.49 -2.95
C MET A 1 -18.05 -20.45 -3.46
N PRO A 2 -17.63 -20.37 -4.73
CA PRO A 2 -16.54 -21.22 -5.20
C PRO A 2 -15.23 -20.80 -4.50
N ARG A 3 -14.50 -21.78 -3.96
CA ARG A 3 -13.30 -21.57 -3.10
C ARG A 3 -12.24 -20.64 -3.71
N HIS A 4 -12.13 -20.61 -5.04
CA HIS A 4 -11.17 -19.76 -5.76
C HIS A 4 -11.54 -18.27 -5.79
N LEU A 5 -12.83 -17.92 -5.71
CA LEU A 5 -13.25 -16.51 -5.61
C LEU A 5 -13.00 -15.97 -4.21
N ALA A 6 -13.25 -16.78 -3.18
CA ALA A 6 -12.98 -16.40 -1.79
C ALA A 6 -11.49 -16.15 -1.54
N SER A 7 -10.60 -17.00 -2.08
CA SER A 7 -9.15 -16.80 -1.94
C SER A 7 -8.63 -15.58 -2.72
N THR A 8 -9.17 -15.32 -3.91
CA THR A 8 -8.83 -14.11 -4.70
C THR A 8 -9.24 -12.84 -3.97
N PHE A 9 -10.46 -12.81 -3.43
CA PHE A 9 -10.98 -11.67 -2.70
C PHE A 9 -10.20 -11.42 -1.40
N LEU A 10 -9.89 -12.50 -0.66
CA LEU A 10 -9.07 -12.41 0.54
C LEU A 10 -7.65 -11.89 0.23
N GLY A 11 -6.99 -12.43 -0.80
CA GLY A 11 -5.66 -11.97 -1.21
C GLY A 11 -5.66 -10.51 -1.65
N LEU A 12 -6.70 -10.07 -2.36
CA LEU A 12 -6.89 -8.67 -2.74
C LEU A 12 -7.04 -7.77 -1.50
N ALA A 13 -7.95 -8.14 -0.58
CA ALA A 13 -8.22 -7.38 0.63
C ALA A 13 -6.96 -7.26 1.51
N LEU A 14 -6.25 -8.37 1.74
CA LEU A 14 -5.01 -8.37 2.52
C LEU A 14 -3.92 -7.49 1.89
N SER A 15 -3.75 -7.55 0.57
CA SER A 15 -2.77 -6.73 -0.14
C SER A 15 -3.12 -5.24 -0.07
N LEU A 16 -4.40 -4.88 -0.20
CA LEU A 16 -4.86 -3.50 -0.08
C LEU A 16 -4.70 -2.98 1.36
N CYS A 17 -5.07 -3.78 2.37
CA CYS A 17 -4.88 -3.40 3.78
C CYS A 17 -3.40 -3.21 4.11
N ALA A 18 -2.52 -4.11 3.65
CA ALA A 18 -1.08 -3.97 3.83
C ALA A 18 -0.56 -2.70 3.15
N SER A 19 -0.93 -2.45 1.88
CA SER A 19 -0.56 -1.23 1.18
C SER A 19 -1.01 0.04 1.92
N ALA A 20 -2.28 0.08 2.37
CA ALA A 20 -2.82 1.20 3.12
C ALA A 20 -2.08 1.43 4.44
N PHE A 21 -1.76 0.36 5.18
CA PHE A 21 -0.98 0.45 6.42
C PHE A 21 0.41 1.06 6.17
N PHE A 22 1.11 0.62 5.13
CA PHE A 22 2.44 1.16 4.80
C PHE A 22 2.39 2.60 4.28
N PHE A 23 1.36 2.96 3.50
CA PHE A 23 1.13 4.36 3.12
C PHE A 23 0.83 5.24 4.33
N TRP A 24 0.02 4.76 5.27
CA TRP A 24 -0.26 5.48 6.52
C TRP A 24 1.01 5.68 7.35
N ALA A 25 1.83 4.64 7.51
CA ALA A 25 3.11 4.75 8.22
C ALA A 25 4.07 5.72 7.54
N TRP A 26 4.11 5.74 6.19
CA TRP A 26 4.88 6.71 5.44
C TRP A 26 4.34 8.14 5.58
N TYR A 27 3.01 8.32 5.56
CA TYR A 27 2.38 9.61 5.78
C TYR A 27 2.70 10.19 7.16
N GLU A 28 2.45 9.42 8.23
CA GLU A 28 2.67 9.86 9.62
C GLU A 28 4.14 10.17 9.92
N ARG A 29 5.08 9.54 9.23
CA ARG A 29 6.51 9.73 9.51
C ARG A 29 7.21 10.73 8.60
N TYR A 30 6.68 10.97 7.40
CA TYR A 30 7.35 11.80 6.39
C TYR A 30 6.42 12.85 5.83
N LEU A 31 5.31 12.46 5.21
CA LEU A 31 4.51 13.41 4.44
C LEU A 31 3.77 14.45 5.31
N ARG A 32 3.51 14.13 6.58
CA ARG A 32 2.81 15.00 7.53
C ARG A 32 3.69 16.14 8.07
N TRP A 33 5.01 16.00 8.01
CA TRP A 33 5.95 16.93 8.64
C TRP A 33 6.65 17.81 7.61
N ASP A 34 6.91 19.05 7.98
CA ASP A 34 7.68 19.98 7.15
C ASP A 34 9.16 19.90 7.55
N PHE A 35 9.99 19.41 6.63
CA PHE A 35 11.43 19.20 6.85
C PHE A 35 12.22 20.39 6.30
N ASN A 36 13.24 20.82 7.05
CA ASN A 36 14.14 21.86 6.59
C ASN A 36 15.14 21.35 5.52
N ASP A 37 16.03 22.23 5.03
CA ASP A 37 17.05 21.90 4.03
C ASP A 37 18.02 20.77 4.46
N GLN A 38 18.07 20.44 5.76
CA GLN A 38 18.87 19.35 6.30
C GLN A 38 18.07 18.04 6.47
N GLY A 39 16.81 18.00 6.01
CA GLY A 39 15.94 16.85 6.12
C GLY A 39 15.46 16.59 7.56
N ARG A 40 15.39 17.62 8.41
CA ARG A 40 15.02 17.50 9.84
C ARG A 40 13.76 18.28 10.17
N HIS A 41 12.89 17.67 10.95
CA HIS A 41 11.74 18.33 11.56
C HIS A 41 11.86 18.19 13.09
N TYR A 42 11.82 19.31 13.81
CA TYR A 42 11.82 19.30 15.27
C TYR A 42 10.40 19.53 15.79
N ASP A 43 9.89 18.56 16.53
CA ASP A 43 8.63 18.69 17.26
C ASP A 43 8.92 19.14 18.70
N ALA A 44 8.54 20.38 19.01
CA ALA A 44 8.73 20.96 20.34
C ALA A 44 7.85 20.30 21.41
N ALA A 45 6.69 19.73 21.06
CA ALA A 45 5.79 19.11 22.01
C ALA A 45 6.34 17.76 22.51
N SER A 46 6.88 16.95 21.61
CA SER A 46 7.48 15.65 21.92
C SER A 46 9.00 15.72 22.12
N GLN A 47 9.62 16.89 21.97
CA GLN A 47 11.07 17.09 22.01
C GLN A 47 11.83 16.12 21.07
N THR A 48 11.21 15.75 19.95
CA THR A 48 11.72 14.71 19.03
C THR A 48 12.16 15.34 17.71
N VAL A 49 13.29 14.86 17.18
CA VAL A 49 13.76 15.21 15.83
C VAL A 49 13.41 14.07 14.87
N TYR A 50 12.55 14.37 13.91
CA TYR A 50 12.24 13.48 12.79
C TYR A 50 13.24 13.72 11.64
N THR A 51 13.59 12.65 10.93
CA THR A 51 14.53 12.70 9.79
C THR A 51 13.89 12.10 8.54
N ASP A 52 14.23 12.67 7.38
CA ASP A 52 13.71 12.30 6.06
C ASP A 52 14.16 10.90 5.54
N ALA A 53 15.14 10.28 6.21
CA ALA A 53 15.88 9.10 5.73
C ALA A 53 15.09 7.78 5.60
N GLY A 54 13.76 7.79 5.50
CA GLY A 54 12.95 6.57 5.42
C GLY A 54 12.04 6.46 4.21
N PHE A 55 12.65 6.30 3.04
CA PHE A 55 12.04 5.65 1.88
C PHE A 55 11.57 4.20 2.14
N VAL A 56 11.86 3.65 3.33
CA VAL A 56 11.62 2.25 3.70
C VAL A 56 10.14 1.87 3.66
N TRP A 57 9.21 2.81 3.85
CA TRP A 57 7.78 2.50 3.97
C TRP A 57 6.99 2.70 2.67
N VAL A 58 7.41 3.60 1.77
CA VAL A 58 6.73 3.80 0.48
C VAL A 58 6.96 2.61 -0.46
N LEU A 59 8.14 1.99 -0.40
CA LEU A 59 8.50 0.80 -1.20
C LEU A 59 7.55 -0.38 -0.97
N PRO A 60 7.36 -0.88 0.27
CA PRO A 60 6.38 -1.94 0.52
C PRO A 60 4.95 -1.47 0.23
N ALA A 61 4.59 -0.20 0.49
CA ALA A 61 3.26 0.32 0.17
C ALA A 61 2.91 0.17 -1.33
N CYS A 62 3.83 0.58 -2.19
CA CYS A 62 3.73 0.44 -3.65
C CYS A 62 3.78 -1.04 -4.07
N GLY A 63 4.62 -1.85 -3.45
CA GLY A 63 4.72 -3.28 -3.73
C GLY A 63 3.41 -4.04 -3.48
N PHE A 64 2.79 -3.82 -2.32
CA PHE A 64 1.49 -4.43 -2.01
C PHE A 64 0.36 -3.91 -2.90
N LEU A 65 0.39 -2.62 -3.28
CA LEU A 65 -0.56 -2.05 -4.23
C LEU A 65 -0.43 -2.71 -5.61
N LEU A 66 0.79 -2.94 -6.09
CA LEU A 66 1.05 -3.61 -7.35
C LEU A 66 0.54 -5.06 -7.31
N VAL A 67 0.76 -5.79 -6.22
CA VAL A 67 0.21 -7.14 -6.02
C VAL A 67 -1.32 -7.13 -6.08
N ALA A 68 -1.96 -6.20 -5.39
CA ALA A 68 -3.41 -6.03 -5.42
C ALA A 68 -3.93 -5.79 -6.86
N LEU A 69 -3.24 -4.93 -7.62
CA LEU A 69 -3.57 -4.64 -9.01
C LEU A 69 -3.44 -5.89 -9.90
N VAL A 70 -2.35 -6.66 -9.75
CA VAL A 70 -2.15 -7.91 -10.50
C VAL A 70 -3.25 -8.93 -10.19
N ILE A 71 -3.66 -9.07 -8.93
CA ILE A 71 -4.76 -9.96 -8.53
C ILE A 71 -6.08 -9.52 -9.19
N ALA A 72 -6.40 -8.23 -9.13
CA ALA A 72 -7.61 -7.67 -9.71
C ALA A 72 -7.65 -7.85 -11.24
N LEU A 73 -6.56 -7.53 -11.94
CA LEU A 73 -6.45 -7.69 -13.39
C LEU A 73 -6.62 -9.15 -13.82
N ARG A 74 -5.96 -10.08 -13.11
CA ARG A 74 -6.11 -11.52 -13.36
C ARG A 74 -7.55 -11.99 -13.17
N ALA A 75 -8.24 -11.52 -12.13
CA ALA A 75 -9.64 -11.86 -11.89
C ALA A 75 -10.56 -11.34 -13.02
N VAL A 76 -10.37 -10.10 -13.46
CA VAL A 76 -11.12 -9.50 -14.57
C VAL A 76 -10.88 -10.27 -15.88
N TRP A 77 -9.63 -10.61 -16.18
CA TRP A 77 -9.28 -11.33 -17.42
C TRP A 77 -9.91 -12.73 -17.45
N ARG A 78 -9.86 -13.46 -16.34
CA ARG A 78 -10.53 -14.78 -16.22
C ARG A 78 -12.04 -14.66 -16.43
N ASN A 79 -12.67 -13.66 -15.81
CA ASN A 79 -14.11 -13.43 -15.96
C ASN A 79 -14.49 -13.07 -17.41
N ARG A 80 -13.68 -12.27 -18.11
CA ARG A 80 -13.87 -11.97 -19.53
C ARG A 80 -13.74 -13.22 -20.40
N ALA A 81 -12.71 -14.03 -20.17
CA ALA A 81 -12.50 -15.29 -20.91
C ALA A 81 -13.65 -16.30 -20.71
N HIS A 82 -14.23 -16.38 -19.50
CA HIS A 82 -15.40 -17.21 -19.24
C HIS A 82 -16.66 -16.70 -19.96
N ARG A 83 -16.84 -15.38 -20.08
CA ARG A 83 -17.98 -14.79 -20.81
C ARG A 83 -17.87 -14.98 -22.33
N ALA A 84 -16.67 -14.91 -22.90
CA ALA A 84 -16.45 -15.10 -24.34
C ALA A 84 -16.61 -16.55 -24.83
N ARG A 85 -16.66 -17.52 -23.91
CA ARG A 85 -16.87 -18.95 -24.21
C ARG A 85 -18.32 -19.42 -24.05
N LYS A 86 -19.21 -18.56 -23.55
CA LYS A 86 -20.66 -18.79 -23.50
C LYS A 86 -21.31 -18.11 -24.67
#